data_AF-A0A9D7JYN3-F1
#
_entry.id   AF-A0A9D7JYN3-F1
#
_cell.length_a   1.000
_cell.length_b   1.000
_cell.length_c   1.000
_cell.angle_alpha   90.00
_cell.angle_beta   90.00
_cell.angle_gamma   90.00
#
_symmetry.space_group_name_H-M   'P 1'
#
loop_
_entity.id
_entity.type
_entity.pdbx_description
1 polymer ?
#
loop_
_entity_poly.entity_id
_entity_poly.type
_entity_poly.pdbx_seq_one_letter_code
_entity_poly.pdbx_strand_id
1 'polypeptide(L)'
;MKNLITSLILFISVVSGFSQDLNYGVKAAYTRPVHISNVRMANKMIDINPGYPSSWISHYISASLSATCNGTIMKAVSADDHLSTEQKNILKTVDMGSDIVVDIKYYTTNTVTGENNEELMHFVVTVVPEIEAQYLGGHQLLTQYLKENAVDKIAESTSKQLRQAVVRFTVDEQGEIANPQIAVSSEDALTDQLLLEAITSMPKWKPAESANGMKVKQEFEFSVGNKVSGC
;
A
#
# COMPACT_ATOMS: atom_id res chain seq x y z
N MET A 1 -52.18 59.38 11.49
CA MET A 1 -51.37 58.57 12.43
C MET A 1 -51.72 57.10 12.27
N LYS A 2 -50.98 56.37 11.43
CA LYS A 2 -50.94 54.90 11.41
C LYS A 2 -49.53 54.52 10.96
N ASN A 3 -48.70 54.09 11.91
CA ASN A 3 -47.33 53.65 11.65
C ASN A 3 -47.38 52.18 11.20
N LEU A 4 -46.92 51.91 9.98
CA LEU A 4 -46.77 50.57 9.44
C LEU A 4 -45.35 50.10 9.77
N ILE A 5 -45.21 49.18 10.73
CA ILE A 5 -43.92 48.54 11.06
C ILE A 5 -43.82 47.29 10.18
N THR A 6 -43.00 47.36 9.13
CA THR A 6 -42.60 46.19 8.34
C THR A 6 -41.45 45.47 9.06
N SER A 7 -41.77 44.35 9.73
CA SER A 7 -40.78 43.41 10.23
C SER A 7 -40.13 42.65 9.09
N LEU A 8 -38.83 42.81 8.93
CA LEU A 8 -37.99 42.03 8.03
C LEU A 8 -37.62 40.71 8.72
N ILE A 9 -38.20 39.60 8.26
CA ILE A 9 -37.87 38.25 8.76
C ILE A 9 -36.63 37.75 8.02
N LEU A 10 -35.50 37.68 8.73
CA LEU A 10 -34.26 37.10 8.23
C LEU A 10 -34.38 35.56 8.25
N PHE A 11 -34.55 34.95 7.08
CA PHE A 11 -34.50 33.49 6.93
C PHE A 11 -33.04 33.03 7.04
N ILE A 12 -32.65 32.54 8.21
CA ILE A 12 -31.40 31.80 8.39
C ILE A 12 -31.66 30.37 7.94
N SER A 13 -31.30 30.05 6.70
CA SER A 13 -31.26 28.68 6.20
C SER A 13 -30.09 27.95 6.88
N VAL A 14 -30.39 27.19 7.92
CA VAL A 14 -29.45 26.22 8.49
C VAL A 14 -29.32 25.08 7.50
N VAL A 15 -28.23 25.07 6.73
CA VAL A 15 -27.86 23.89 5.92
C VAL A 15 -27.36 22.84 6.90
N SER A 16 -28.25 21.90 7.27
CA SER A 16 -27.86 20.69 7.98
C SER A 16 -27.05 19.83 7.02
N GLY A 17 -25.71 19.91 7.10
CA GLY A 17 -24.84 18.97 6.43
C GLY A 17 -25.06 17.58 7.01
N PHE A 18 -25.70 16.69 6.25
CA PHE A 18 -25.76 15.28 6.59
C PHE A 18 -24.38 14.66 6.35
N SER A 19 -23.84 13.97 7.36
CA SER A 19 -22.56 13.26 7.24
C SER A 19 -22.73 12.08 6.29
N GLN A 20 -21.89 12.00 5.25
CA GLN A 20 -21.82 10.82 4.39
C GLN A 20 -21.06 9.71 5.13
N ASP A 21 -21.64 8.52 5.25
CA ASP A 21 -21.04 7.36 5.94
C ASP A 21 -20.07 6.58 5.02
N LEU A 22 -19.10 7.27 4.41
CA LEU A 22 -18.03 6.63 3.65
C LEU A 22 -16.84 6.35 4.57
N ASN A 23 -16.30 5.13 4.52
CA ASN A 23 -14.99 4.83 5.10
C ASN A 23 -13.91 5.25 4.11
N TYR A 24 -12.83 5.82 4.60
CA TYR A 24 -11.71 6.21 3.75
C TYR A 24 -10.39 6.22 4.53
N GLY A 25 -9.28 6.10 3.82
CA GLY A 25 -7.96 6.12 4.42
C GLY A 25 -6.84 6.00 3.40
N VAL A 26 -5.64 6.33 3.84
CA VAL A 26 -4.40 6.16 3.07
C VAL A 26 -3.53 5.14 3.77
N LYS A 27 -3.00 4.19 3.00
CA LYS A 27 -2.00 3.22 3.45
C LYS A 27 -0.87 3.11 2.44
N ALA A 28 0.31 2.74 2.91
CA ALA A 28 1.40 2.40 2.00
C ALA A 28 1.05 1.12 1.22
N ALA A 29 1.44 1.07 -0.04
CA ALA A 29 1.15 -0.04 -0.95
C ALA A 29 2.20 -1.14 -0.78
N TYR A 30 1.98 -2.05 0.17
CA TYR A 30 2.85 -3.21 0.38
C TYR A 30 2.08 -4.46 0.80
N THR A 31 2.69 -5.63 0.56
CA THR A 31 2.30 -6.93 1.11
C THR A 31 3.44 -7.41 2.01
N ARG A 32 3.15 -7.71 3.29
CA ARG A 32 4.13 -8.25 4.26
C ARG A 32 5.48 -7.50 4.21
N PRO A 33 5.56 -6.28 4.76
CA PRO A 33 6.69 -5.40 4.55
C PRO A 33 7.99 -6.00 5.10
N VAL A 34 9.08 -5.84 4.35
CA VAL A 34 10.45 -6.15 4.78
C VAL A 34 11.37 -4.97 4.49
N HIS A 35 12.09 -4.49 5.50
CA HIS A 35 13.00 -3.36 5.33
C HIS A 35 14.16 -3.70 4.39
N ILE A 36 14.52 -2.76 3.52
CA ILE A 36 15.60 -2.93 2.54
C ILE A 36 16.93 -3.34 3.18
N SER A 37 17.26 -2.84 4.37
CA SER A 37 18.45 -3.25 5.13
C SER A 37 18.44 -4.75 5.46
N ASN A 38 17.32 -5.28 5.95
CA ASN A 38 17.18 -6.71 6.23
C ASN A 38 17.34 -7.55 4.96
N VAL A 39 16.69 -7.12 3.87
CA VAL A 39 16.79 -7.78 2.56
C VAL A 39 18.24 -7.84 2.08
N ARG A 40 18.99 -6.73 2.17
CA ARG A 40 20.37 -6.64 1.68
C ARG A 40 21.38 -7.43 2.52
N MET A 41 21.04 -7.71 3.78
CA MET A 41 21.86 -8.51 4.70
C MET A 41 21.41 -9.97 4.80
N ALA A 42 20.33 -10.35 4.12
CA ALA A 42 19.73 -11.67 4.19
C ALA A 42 20.72 -12.76 3.75
N ASN A 43 20.73 -13.87 4.48
CA ASN A 43 21.48 -15.08 4.16
C ASN A 43 20.58 -16.28 3.89
N LYS A 44 19.37 -16.28 4.46
CA LYS A 44 18.37 -17.33 4.31
C LYS A 44 17.00 -16.76 3.98
N MET A 45 16.09 -17.61 3.50
CA MET A 45 14.71 -17.22 3.19
C MET A 45 13.95 -16.71 4.44
N ILE A 46 14.26 -17.23 5.63
CA ILE A 46 13.71 -16.76 6.92
C ILE A 46 14.05 -15.29 7.22
N ASP A 47 15.19 -14.79 6.73
CA ASP A 47 15.60 -13.39 6.94
C ASP A 47 14.73 -12.42 6.12
N ILE A 48 14.12 -12.92 5.04
CA ILE A 48 13.22 -12.16 4.16
C ILE A 48 11.77 -12.26 4.64
N ASN A 49 11.38 -13.43 5.16
CA ASN A 49 10.06 -13.66 5.73
C ASN A 49 10.19 -14.42 7.07
N PRO A 50 10.19 -13.73 8.22
CA PRO A 50 10.35 -14.37 9.54
C PRO A 50 9.24 -15.37 9.90
N GLY A 51 8.07 -15.29 9.25
CA GLY A 51 6.96 -16.24 9.42
C GLY A 51 7.13 -17.53 8.61
N TYR A 52 8.23 -17.68 7.88
CA TYR A 52 8.56 -18.85 7.09
C TYR A 52 8.78 -20.09 7.99
N PRO A 53 8.00 -21.18 7.82
CA PRO A 53 8.03 -22.33 8.72
C PRO A 53 9.16 -23.31 8.36
N SER A 54 10.41 -22.84 8.37
CA SER A 54 11.59 -23.66 8.05
C SER A 54 11.68 -24.95 8.89
N SER A 55 11.18 -24.91 10.12
CA SER A 55 11.20 -26.03 11.07
C SER A 55 10.40 -27.26 10.65
N TRP A 56 9.45 -27.13 9.72
CA TRP A 56 8.59 -28.24 9.30
C TRP A 56 9.05 -28.90 8.00
N ILE A 57 10.12 -28.36 7.40
CA ILE A 57 10.64 -28.82 6.12
C ILE A 57 11.72 -29.86 6.37
N SER A 58 11.47 -31.10 5.94
CA SER A 58 12.43 -32.20 6.12
C SER A 58 13.52 -32.22 5.04
N HIS A 59 13.18 -31.83 3.80
CA HIS A 59 14.12 -31.81 2.69
C HIS A 59 13.74 -30.76 1.65
N TYR A 60 14.68 -29.87 1.33
CA TYR A 60 14.52 -28.91 0.25
C TYR A 60 14.82 -29.54 -1.10
N ILE A 61 14.06 -29.12 -2.12
CA ILE A 61 14.32 -29.45 -3.52
C ILE A 61 14.96 -28.24 -4.22
N SER A 62 14.37 -27.07 -4.03
CA SER A 62 14.91 -25.80 -4.53
C SER A 62 14.19 -24.62 -3.90
N ALA A 63 14.83 -23.46 -3.89
CA ALA A 63 14.18 -22.20 -3.59
C ALA A 63 14.48 -21.20 -4.70
N SER A 64 13.43 -20.73 -5.37
CA SER A 64 13.52 -19.68 -6.39
C SER A 64 13.16 -18.33 -5.79
N LEU A 65 13.90 -17.31 -6.18
CA LEU A 65 13.67 -15.93 -5.79
C LEU A 65 13.65 -15.07 -7.04
N SER A 66 12.65 -14.20 -7.17
CA SER A 66 12.62 -13.15 -8.19
C SER A 66 12.23 -11.81 -7.60
N ALA A 67 12.82 -10.75 -8.15
CA ALA A 67 12.53 -9.37 -7.76
C ALA A 67 12.83 -8.42 -8.92
N THR A 68 12.23 -7.23 -8.89
CA THR A 68 12.52 -6.17 -9.87
C THR A 68 13.79 -5.43 -9.46
N CYS A 69 14.76 -5.36 -10.38
CA CYS A 69 16.01 -4.62 -10.22
C CYS A 69 16.18 -3.71 -11.43
N ASN A 70 16.27 -2.40 -11.20
CA ASN A 70 16.33 -1.36 -12.24
C ASN A 70 15.21 -1.54 -13.29
N GLY A 71 13.99 -1.81 -12.86
CA GLY A 71 12.83 -2.01 -13.73
C GLY A 71 12.79 -3.35 -14.49
N THR A 72 13.74 -4.25 -14.28
CA THR A 72 13.77 -5.58 -14.92
C THR A 72 13.60 -6.68 -13.87
N ILE A 73 12.76 -7.69 -14.16
CA ILE A 73 12.61 -8.85 -13.27
C ILE A 73 13.85 -9.73 -13.40
N MET A 74 14.55 -9.92 -12.29
CA MET A 74 15.64 -10.88 -12.16
C MET A 74 15.16 -12.09 -11.38
N LYS A 75 15.69 -13.28 -11.70
CA LYS A 75 15.33 -14.54 -11.03
C LYS A 75 16.56 -15.41 -10.84
N ALA A 76 16.67 -16.04 -9.67
CA ALA A 76 17.72 -17.00 -9.36
C ALA A 76 17.18 -18.14 -8.48
N VAL A 77 17.94 -19.23 -8.38
CA VAL A 77 17.54 -20.45 -7.68
C VAL A 77 18.70 -20.95 -6.80
N SER A 78 18.38 -21.40 -5.60
CA SER A 78 19.26 -22.14 -4.70
C SER A 78 18.75 -23.58 -4.51
N ALA A 79 19.62 -24.46 -4.03
CA ALA A 79 19.25 -25.84 -3.71
C ALA A 79 18.40 -25.96 -2.43
N ASP A 80 18.50 -24.98 -1.52
CA ASP A 80 17.82 -24.98 -0.23
C ASP A 80 17.44 -23.56 0.21
N ASP A 81 17.11 -23.38 1.49
CA ASP A 81 16.70 -22.10 2.07
C ASP A 81 17.84 -21.09 2.28
N HIS A 82 19.09 -21.44 1.97
CA HIS A 82 20.21 -20.51 1.93
C HIS A 82 20.24 -19.79 0.59
N LEU A 83 20.39 -18.48 0.65
CA LEU A 83 20.45 -17.65 -0.55
C LEU A 83 21.75 -17.91 -1.32
N SER A 84 21.62 -18.20 -2.62
CA SER A 84 22.76 -18.31 -3.54
C SER A 84 23.44 -16.95 -3.72
N THR A 85 24.66 -16.96 -4.28
CA THR A 85 25.37 -15.72 -4.63
C THR A 85 24.56 -14.85 -5.58
N GLU A 86 23.90 -15.46 -6.58
CA GLU A 86 23.05 -14.79 -7.56
C GLU A 86 21.82 -14.17 -6.88
N GLN A 87 21.16 -14.91 -5.98
CA GLN A 87 20.02 -14.38 -5.21
C GLN A 87 20.46 -13.20 -4.33
N LYS A 88 21.60 -13.29 -3.65
CA LYS A 88 22.15 -12.17 -2.86
C LYS A 88 22.48 -10.96 -3.73
N ASN A 89 22.94 -11.17 -4.96
CA ASN A 89 23.20 -10.06 -5.89
C ASN A 89 21.89 -9.37 -6.32
N ILE A 90 20.83 -10.14 -6.60
CA ILE A 90 19.48 -9.60 -6.86
C ILE A 90 19.01 -8.74 -5.68
N LEU A 91 19.10 -9.27 -4.45
CA LEU A 91 18.65 -8.55 -3.24
C LEU A 91 19.44 -7.28 -2.95
N LYS A 92 20.70 -7.19 -3.37
CA LYS A 92 21.49 -5.94 -3.25
C LYS A 92 20.97 -4.82 -4.15
N THR A 93 20.45 -5.19 -5.33
CA THR A 93 20.02 -4.26 -6.39
C THR A 93 18.51 -4.17 -6.54
N VAL A 94 17.74 -4.77 -5.63
CA VAL A 94 16.28 -4.73 -5.67
C VAL A 94 15.75 -3.31 -5.54
N ASP A 95 14.72 -3.01 -6.32
CA ASP A 95 14.08 -1.70 -6.34
C ASP A 95 13.24 -1.51 -5.07
N MET A 96 13.33 -0.32 -4.48
CA MET A 96 12.47 0.07 -3.35
C MET A 96 10.99 0.01 -3.77
N GLY A 97 10.13 -0.52 -2.90
CA GLY A 97 8.69 -0.70 -3.17
C GLY A 97 8.36 -1.87 -4.08
N SER A 98 9.35 -2.61 -4.60
CA SER A 98 9.08 -3.80 -5.42
C SER A 98 8.86 -5.05 -4.57
N ASP A 99 8.17 -6.02 -5.15
CA ASP A 99 7.94 -7.32 -4.53
C ASP A 99 9.13 -8.26 -4.75
N ILE A 100 9.47 -8.99 -3.69
CA ILE A 100 10.29 -10.20 -3.75
C ILE A 100 9.33 -11.38 -3.69
N VAL A 101 9.36 -12.20 -4.73
CA VAL A 101 8.57 -13.41 -4.86
C VAL A 101 9.47 -14.61 -4.63
N VAL A 102 9.07 -15.49 -3.72
CA VAL A 102 9.83 -16.69 -3.37
C VAL A 102 8.95 -17.93 -3.50
N ASP A 103 9.46 -18.91 -4.24
CA ASP A 103 8.86 -20.21 -4.46
C ASP A 103 9.81 -21.29 -3.90
N ILE A 104 9.35 -22.06 -2.92
CA ILE A 104 10.16 -23.09 -2.24
C ILE A 104 9.52 -24.44 -2.50
N LYS A 105 10.25 -25.30 -3.18
CA LYS A 105 9.89 -26.70 -3.38
C LYS A 105 10.56 -27.55 -2.33
N TYR A 106 9.79 -28.41 -1.69
CA TYR A 106 10.27 -29.26 -0.61
C TYR A 106 9.47 -30.56 -0.50
N TYR A 107 10.02 -31.55 0.19
CA TYR A 107 9.26 -32.74 0.57
C TYR A 107 8.65 -32.59 1.96
N THR A 108 7.43 -33.08 2.11
CA THR A 108 6.83 -33.41 3.41
C THR A 108 6.72 -34.91 3.55
N THR A 109 6.86 -35.43 4.77
CA THR A 109 6.66 -36.84 5.05
C THR A 109 5.32 -37.04 5.76
N ASN A 110 4.43 -37.85 5.19
CA ASN A 110 3.19 -38.21 5.84
C ASN A 110 3.49 -39.07 7.08
N THR A 111 3.05 -38.63 8.26
CA THR A 111 3.36 -39.29 9.53
C THR A 111 2.65 -40.64 9.70
N VAL A 112 1.62 -40.93 8.90
CA VAL A 112 0.85 -42.18 8.92
C VAL A 112 1.36 -43.17 7.87
N THR A 113 1.58 -42.72 6.63
CA THR A 113 1.97 -43.62 5.52
C THR A 113 3.48 -43.70 5.29
N GLY A 114 4.25 -42.74 5.80
CA GLY A 114 5.70 -42.63 5.54
C GLY A 114 6.04 -42.14 4.12
N GLU A 115 5.04 -41.82 3.30
CA GLU A 115 5.25 -41.34 1.93
C GLU A 115 5.72 -39.89 1.91
N ASN A 116 6.62 -39.58 0.97
CA ASN A 116 7.06 -38.22 0.72
C ASN A 116 6.22 -37.58 -0.39
N ASN A 117 5.68 -36.39 -0.11
CA ASN A 117 4.94 -35.58 -1.07
C ASN A 117 5.74 -34.32 -1.39
N GLU A 118 5.88 -33.99 -2.67
CA GLU A 118 6.43 -32.70 -3.10
C GLU A 118 5.37 -31.61 -2.87
N GLU A 119 5.76 -30.57 -2.14
CA GLU A 119 4.95 -29.42 -1.83
C GLU A 119 5.63 -28.15 -2.35
N LEU A 120 4.80 -27.15 -2.67
CA LEU A 120 5.25 -25.82 -3.08
C LEU A 120 4.73 -24.78 -2.09
N MET A 121 5.66 -24.06 -1.48
CA MET A 121 5.35 -22.87 -0.70
C MET A 121 5.64 -21.62 -1.53
N HIS A 122 4.68 -20.70 -1.52
CA HIS A 122 4.77 -19.41 -2.19
C HIS A 122 4.61 -18.30 -1.16
N PHE A 123 5.50 -17.31 -1.18
CA PHE A 123 5.28 -16.07 -0.46
C PHE A 123 5.79 -14.85 -1.23
N VAL A 124 5.15 -13.72 -0.95
CA VAL A 124 5.49 -12.41 -1.48
C VAL A 124 5.72 -11.48 -0.30
N VAL A 125 6.77 -10.68 -0.38
CA VAL A 125 7.06 -9.57 0.53
C VAL A 125 7.42 -8.35 -0.28
N THR A 126 7.00 -7.17 0.17
CA THR A 126 7.35 -5.91 -0.48
C THR A 126 8.50 -5.25 0.26
N VAL A 127 9.48 -4.77 -0.50
CA VAL A 127 10.65 -4.06 0.03
C VAL A 127 10.26 -2.65 0.45
N VAL A 128 10.39 -2.33 1.74
CA VAL A 128 10.02 -1.03 2.30
C VAL A 128 11.23 -0.23 2.81
N PRO A 129 11.13 1.11 2.83
CA PRO A 129 12.15 1.97 3.45
C PRO A 129 12.20 1.75 4.96
N GLU A 130 13.27 2.22 5.60
CA GLU A 130 13.40 2.20 7.07
C GLU A 130 12.50 3.24 7.74
N ILE A 131 12.28 4.37 7.09
CA ILE A 131 11.38 5.43 7.54
C ILE A 131 10.39 5.71 6.42
N GLU A 132 9.10 5.54 6.70
CA GLU A 132 8.04 5.82 5.74
C GLU A 132 7.82 7.33 5.56
N ALA A 133 7.34 7.69 4.38
CA ALA A 133 6.90 9.04 4.07
C ALA A 133 5.71 9.42 4.96
N GLN A 134 5.66 10.70 5.35
CA GLN A 134 4.67 11.19 6.31
C GLN A 134 4.02 12.48 5.81
N TYR A 135 2.70 12.52 5.83
CA TYR A 135 1.97 13.75 5.58
C TYR A 135 2.37 14.82 6.60
N LEU A 136 2.55 16.07 6.15
CA LEU A 136 2.91 17.16 7.05
C LEU A 136 1.78 17.41 8.07
N GLY A 137 2.13 17.33 9.35
CA GLY A 137 1.16 17.41 10.45
C GLY A 137 0.45 16.09 10.78
N GLY A 138 0.85 14.99 10.13
CA GLY A 138 0.50 13.63 10.51
C GLY A 138 -0.86 13.15 10.03
N HIS A 139 -1.22 11.94 10.48
CA HIS A 139 -2.37 11.20 9.99
C HIS A 139 -3.71 11.94 10.19
N GLN A 140 -3.89 12.65 11.30
CA GLN A 140 -5.14 13.37 11.57
C GLN A 140 -5.41 14.47 10.54
N LEU A 141 -4.39 15.26 10.18
CA LEU A 141 -4.55 16.30 9.16
C LEU A 141 -4.71 15.72 7.76
N LEU A 142 -4.07 14.58 7.46
CA LEU A 142 -4.30 13.87 6.20
C LEU A 142 -5.76 13.44 6.07
N THR A 143 -6.31 12.82 7.12
CA THR A 143 -7.72 12.39 7.16
C THR A 143 -8.65 13.58 6.99
N GLN A 144 -8.40 14.69 7.68
CA GLN A 144 -9.20 15.91 7.53
C GLN A 144 -9.11 16.47 6.10
N TYR A 145 -7.91 16.56 5.53
CA TYR A 145 -7.70 17.04 4.16
C TYR A 145 -8.50 16.20 3.15
N LEU A 146 -8.43 14.87 3.24
CA LEU A 146 -9.15 13.97 2.34
C LEU A 146 -10.66 14.07 2.51
N LYS A 147 -11.13 14.26 3.74
CA LYS A 147 -12.54 14.53 4.02
C LYS A 147 -13.04 15.76 3.26
N GLU A 148 -12.37 16.89 3.48
CA GLU A 148 -12.78 18.20 2.96
C GLU A 148 -12.59 18.30 1.44
N ASN A 149 -11.54 17.67 0.90
CA ASN A 149 -11.15 17.84 -0.49
C ASN A 149 -11.66 16.75 -1.43
N ALA A 150 -12.02 15.58 -0.90
CA ALA A 150 -12.58 14.47 -1.67
C ALA A 150 -13.93 14.01 -1.13
N VAL A 151 -13.96 13.42 0.07
CA VAL A 151 -15.10 12.60 0.55
C VAL A 151 -16.39 13.41 0.65
N ASP A 152 -16.36 14.61 1.25
CA ASP A 152 -17.55 15.45 1.44
C ASP A 152 -18.09 16.04 0.13
N LYS A 153 -17.30 15.96 -0.96
CA LYS A 153 -17.67 16.45 -2.29
C LYS A 153 -18.24 15.35 -3.19
N ILE A 154 -18.23 14.09 -2.76
CA ILE A 154 -18.87 12.99 -3.50
C ILE A 154 -20.39 13.19 -3.43
N ALA A 155 -21.09 13.02 -4.56
CA ALA A 155 -22.54 13.16 -4.59
C ALA A 155 -23.22 12.08 -3.73
N GLU A 156 -24.27 12.44 -3.00
CA GLU A 156 -24.98 11.52 -2.09
C GLU A 156 -25.52 10.26 -2.79
N SER A 157 -26.00 10.41 -4.03
CA SER A 157 -26.44 9.28 -4.85
C SER A 157 -25.31 8.30 -5.13
N THR A 158 -24.12 8.83 -5.39
CA THR A 158 -22.91 8.04 -5.66
C THR A 158 -22.37 7.42 -4.38
N SER A 159 -22.30 8.17 -3.27
CA SER A 159 -21.78 7.65 -2.00
C SER A 159 -22.56 6.44 -1.49
N LYS A 160 -23.89 6.41 -1.65
CA LYS A 160 -24.73 5.24 -1.29
C LYS A 160 -24.44 3.99 -2.12
N GLN A 161 -23.93 4.16 -3.34
CA GLN A 161 -23.65 3.06 -4.28
C GLN A 161 -22.16 2.71 -4.34
N LEU A 162 -21.29 3.59 -3.83
CA LEU A 162 -19.85 3.46 -3.87
C LEU A 162 -19.38 2.28 -3.02
N ARG A 163 -19.04 1.17 -3.69
CA ARG A 163 -18.47 -0.01 -3.02
C ARG A 163 -17.06 0.29 -2.54
N GLN A 164 -16.20 0.70 -3.46
CA GLN A 164 -14.81 1.05 -3.25
C GLN A 164 -14.29 1.80 -4.48
N ALA A 165 -13.48 2.84 -4.25
CA ALA A 165 -12.59 3.42 -5.22
C ALA A 165 -11.19 3.51 -4.61
N VAL A 166 -10.16 3.32 -5.42
CA VAL A 166 -8.76 3.34 -4.99
C VAL A 166 -7.93 4.19 -5.94
N VAL A 167 -7.25 5.19 -5.39
CA VAL A 167 -6.23 5.96 -6.10
C VAL A 167 -4.86 5.51 -5.62
N ARG A 168 -4.01 5.07 -6.54
CA ARG A 168 -2.58 4.83 -6.28
C ARG A 168 -1.78 6.07 -6.61
N PHE A 169 -0.81 6.39 -5.78
CA PHE A 169 0.10 7.51 -6.00
C PHE A 169 1.45 7.23 -5.33
N THR A 170 2.47 7.96 -5.77
CA THR A 170 3.82 7.91 -5.20
C THR A 170 4.11 9.23 -4.49
N VAL A 171 4.70 9.16 -3.30
CA VAL A 171 5.43 10.29 -2.72
C VAL A 171 6.89 10.16 -3.17
N ASP A 172 7.40 11.14 -3.90
CA ASP A 172 8.77 11.10 -4.43
C ASP A 172 9.84 11.50 -3.39
N GLU A 173 11.11 11.48 -3.80
CA GLU A 173 12.25 11.83 -2.95
C GLU A 173 12.25 13.31 -2.53
N GLN A 174 11.48 14.16 -3.20
CA GLN A 174 11.29 15.54 -2.79
C GLN A 174 10.13 15.67 -1.81
N GLY A 175 9.22 14.71 -1.74
CA GLY A 175 7.99 14.74 -0.97
C GLY A 175 6.77 15.21 -1.78
N GLU A 176 6.91 15.37 -3.09
CA GLU A 176 5.79 15.73 -3.97
C GLU A 176 4.99 14.49 -4.37
N ILE A 177 3.74 14.70 -4.80
CA ILE A 177 2.91 13.62 -5.32
C ILE A 177 3.26 13.37 -6.79
N ALA A 178 3.51 12.10 -7.13
CA ALA A 178 3.81 11.64 -8.47
C ALA A 178 2.91 10.47 -8.88
N ASN A 179 2.65 10.36 -10.19
CA ASN A 179 1.92 9.25 -10.83
C ASN A 179 0.56 8.87 -10.17
N PRO A 180 -0.32 9.84 -9.83
CA PRO A 180 -1.65 9.51 -9.35
C PRO A 180 -2.46 8.79 -10.44
N GLN A 181 -3.07 7.66 -10.10
CA GLN A 181 -3.85 6.84 -11.03
C GLN A 181 -5.00 6.13 -10.33
N ILE A 182 -6.12 5.95 -11.04
CA ILE A 182 -7.24 5.14 -10.58
C ILE A 182 -6.84 3.66 -10.68
N ALA A 183 -6.66 3.01 -9.52
CA ALA A 183 -6.42 1.57 -9.45
C ALA A 183 -7.73 0.77 -9.39
N VAL A 184 -8.75 1.33 -8.75
CA VAL A 184 -10.13 0.80 -8.74
C VAL A 184 -11.08 1.98 -8.94
N SER A 185 -11.84 1.96 -10.03
CA SER A 185 -12.79 3.03 -10.37
C SER A 185 -13.99 3.02 -9.44
N SER A 186 -14.53 4.21 -9.15
CA SER A 186 -15.79 4.40 -8.45
C SER A 186 -17.03 4.06 -9.31
N GLU A 187 -16.84 3.70 -10.59
CA GLU A 187 -17.88 3.56 -11.61
C GLU A 187 -18.61 4.89 -11.94
N ASP A 188 -18.08 6.02 -11.49
CA ASP A 188 -18.59 7.37 -11.74
C ASP A 188 -17.43 8.30 -12.11
N ALA A 189 -17.36 8.75 -13.36
CA ALA A 189 -16.21 9.48 -13.88
C ALA A 189 -15.94 10.81 -13.15
N LEU A 190 -17.00 11.48 -12.66
CA LEU A 190 -16.85 12.73 -11.91
C LEU A 190 -16.22 12.47 -10.53
N THR A 191 -16.62 11.39 -9.88
CA THR A 191 -16.01 10.95 -8.62
C THR A 191 -14.56 10.53 -8.83
N ASP A 192 -14.24 9.72 -9.85
CA ASP A 192 -12.85 9.35 -10.15
C ASP A 192 -11.97 10.58 -10.41
N GLN A 193 -12.46 11.56 -11.17
CA GLN A 193 -11.75 12.82 -11.41
C GLN A 193 -11.53 13.61 -10.10
N LEU A 194 -12.56 13.74 -9.27
CA LEU A 194 -12.47 14.40 -7.96
C LEU A 194 -11.41 13.74 -7.06
N LEU A 195 -11.38 12.41 -7.00
CA LEU A 195 -10.41 11.67 -6.19
C LEU A 195 -8.98 11.89 -6.70
N LEU A 196 -8.78 11.84 -8.02
CA LEU A 196 -7.47 12.14 -8.64
C LEU A 196 -7.02 13.58 -8.35
N GLU A 197 -7.91 14.55 -8.48
CA GLU A 197 -7.60 15.97 -8.23
C GLU A 197 -7.22 16.22 -6.77
N ALA A 198 -7.95 15.63 -5.82
CA ALA A 198 -7.65 15.73 -4.40
C ALA A 198 -6.28 15.12 -4.07
N ILE A 199 -5.93 13.99 -4.66
CA ILE A 199 -4.62 13.35 -4.44
C ILE A 199 -3.50 14.16 -5.10
N THR A 200 -3.69 14.61 -6.34
CA THR A 200 -2.71 15.43 -7.07
C THR A 200 -2.43 16.75 -6.37
N SER A 201 -3.44 17.34 -5.72
CA SER A 201 -3.36 18.64 -5.05
C SER A 201 -2.94 18.54 -3.58
N MET A 202 -2.54 17.36 -3.10
CA MET A 202 -2.07 17.22 -1.73
C MET A 202 -0.83 18.08 -1.50
N PRO A 203 -0.71 18.72 -0.32
CA PRO A 203 0.52 19.40 0.04
C PRO A 203 1.67 18.40 0.15
N LYS A 204 2.87 18.93 -0.01
CA LYS A 204 4.13 18.21 0.12
C LYS A 204 4.21 17.38 1.40
N TRP A 205 4.74 16.16 1.29
CA TRP A 205 4.99 15.23 2.39
C TRP A 205 6.45 15.32 2.86
N LYS A 206 6.72 14.77 4.04
CA LYS A 206 8.08 14.32 4.36
C LYS A 206 8.34 13.05 3.54
N PRO A 207 9.41 12.99 2.73
CA PRO A 207 9.72 11.81 1.93
C PRO A 207 10.12 10.64 2.83
N ALA A 208 10.04 9.43 2.28
CA ALA A 208 10.58 8.24 2.94
C ALA A 208 12.10 8.28 2.94
N GLU A 209 12.73 7.57 3.87
CA GLU A 209 14.19 7.51 4.01
C GLU A 209 14.67 6.07 4.17
N SER A 210 15.80 5.75 3.54
CA SER A 210 16.52 4.52 3.80
C SER A 210 17.34 4.60 5.09
N ALA A 211 17.93 3.47 5.52
CA ALA A 211 18.71 3.34 6.76
C ALA A 211 19.85 4.36 6.90
N ASN A 212 20.40 4.83 5.77
CA ASN A 212 21.48 5.80 5.71
C ASN A 212 20.99 7.26 5.49
N GLY A 213 19.69 7.51 5.59
CA GLY A 213 19.09 8.84 5.45
C GLY A 213 18.93 9.33 4.00
N MET A 214 19.11 8.47 3.01
CA MET A 214 18.80 8.86 1.62
C MET A 214 17.29 8.88 1.43
N LYS A 215 16.79 9.95 0.82
CA LYS A 215 15.38 10.08 0.48
C LYS A 215 15.03 9.12 -0.65
N VAL A 216 13.92 8.42 -0.52
CA VAL A 216 13.44 7.42 -1.48
C VAL A 216 11.95 7.62 -1.73
N LYS A 217 11.51 7.26 -2.94
CA LYS A 217 10.07 7.22 -3.26
C LYS A 217 9.34 6.11 -2.49
N GLN A 218 8.06 6.32 -2.20
CA GLN A 218 7.17 5.32 -1.61
C GLN A 218 5.75 5.40 -2.21
N GLU A 219 5.17 4.25 -2.52
CA GLU A 219 3.83 4.14 -3.10
C GLU A 219 2.75 4.00 -2.00
N PHE A 220 1.60 4.63 -2.24
CA PHE A 220 0.45 4.66 -1.35
C PHE A 220 -0.85 4.41 -2.11
N GLU A 221 -1.85 3.94 -1.38
CA GLU A 221 -3.22 3.77 -1.82
C GLU A 221 -4.15 4.63 -0.95
N PHE A 222 -4.87 5.55 -1.58
CA PHE A 222 -6.05 6.20 -1.00
C PHE A 222 -7.28 5.38 -1.38
N SER A 223 -8.00 4.87 -0.38
CA SER A 223 -9.24 4.11 -0.59
C SER A 223 -10.43 4.86 0.00
N VAL A 224 -11.58 4.83 -0.68
CA VAL A 224 -12.86 5.35 -0.19
C VAL A 224 -14.00 4.42 -0.59
N GLY A 225 -14.96 4.18 0.31
CA GLY A 225 -16.16 3.39 -0.01
C GLY A 225 -16.94 2.92 1.20
N ASN A 226 -18.10 2.31 0.95
CA ASN A 226 -18.93 1.71 2.00
C ASN A 226 -18.34 0.39 2.54
N LYS A 227 -17.50 -0.28 1.74
CA LYS A 227 -16.76 -1.49 2.13
C LYS A 227 -15.26 -1.25 1.91
N VAL A 228 -14.61 -0.55 2.84
CA VAL A 228 -13.15 -0.54 2.85
C VAL A 228 -12.69 -1.84 3.51
N SER A 229 -12.07 -2.71 2.71
CA SER A 229 -11.41 -3.91 3.21
C SER A 229 -10.18 -3.52 4.02
N GLY A 230 -10.35 -3.48 5.35
CA GLY A 230 -9.31 -3.68 6.37
C GLY A 230 -8.19 -2.65 6.45
N CYS A 231 -8.19 -1.89 7.55
CA CYS A 231 -6.95 -1.43 8.18
C CYS A 231 -6.11 -2.64 8.64
#